data_AF-A0A962SBY5-F1
#
_entry.id   AF-A0A962SBY5-F1
#
_cell.length_a   1.000
_cell.length_b   1.000
_cell.length_c   1.000
_cell.angle_alpha   90.00
_cell.angle_beta   90.00
_cell.angle_gamma   90.00
#
_symmetry.space_group_name_H-M   'P 1'
#
loop_
_entity.id
_entity.type
_entity.pdbx_description
1 polymer ?
#
loop_
_entity_poly.entity_id
_entity_poly.type
_entity_poly.pdbx_seq_one_letter_code
_entity_poly.pdbx_strand_id
1 'polypeptide(L)'
;MTSSATNKHQPLAPEALYHACDPQQLGFTSTAELTPANLPLGQERALEAISFGVEINQHGFNLFVTGEPGLGKRHLLKDILEVRAGAAA
;
A
#
# COMPACT_ATOMS: atom_id res chain seq x y z
N MET A 1 -18.35 33.72 36.59
CA MET A 1 -19.01 32.62 37.34
C MET A 1 -20.33 32.41 36.63
N THR A 2 -20.61 31.32 35.92
CA THR A 2 -20.26 29.91 36.11
C THR A 2 -20.04 29.20 34.76
N SER A 3 -19.03 28.34 34.76
CA SER A 3 -18.71 27.34 33.73
C SER A 3 -19.79 26.24 33.71
N SER A 4 -20.16 25.74 32.53
CA SER A 4 -20.85 24.45 32.36
C SER A 4 -20.65 23.92 30.94
N ALA A 5 -19.45 23.43 30.66
CA ALA A 5 -19.19 22.56 29.50
C ALA A 5 -19.78 21.17 29.79
N THR A 6 -20.76 20.72 29.00
CA THR A 6 -21.25 19.34 29.01
C THR A 6 -20.96 18.71 27.66
N ASN A 7 -19.84 17.99 27.57
CA ASN A 7 -19.57 17.14 26.41
C ASN A 7 -20.45 15.90 26.53
N LYS A 8 -21.59 15.91 25.83
CA LYS A 8 -22.52 14.77 25.75
C LYS A 8 -22.10 13.89 24.58
N HIS A 9 -21.24 12.91 24.81
CA HIS A 9 -21.01 11.86 23.83
C HIS A 9 -22.28 11.02 23.69
N GLN A 10 -22.94 11.08 22.53
CA GLN A 10 -24.08 10.24 22.21
C GLN A 10 -23.58 8.82 21.92
N PRO A 11 -24.11 7.77 22.60
CA PRO A 11 -23.68 6.40 22.37
C PRO A 11 -24.05 5.94 20.96
N LEU A 12 -23.11 5.26 20.30
CA LEU A 12 -23.35 4.62 19.00
C LEU A 12 -24.16 3.34 19.18
N ALA A 13 -25.04 3.07 18.21
CA ALA A 13 -25.72 1.78 18.12
C ALA A 13 -24.70 0.67 17.77
N PRO A 14 -24.87 -0.58 18.25
CA PRO A 14 -23.93 -1.68 17.97
C PRO A 14 -23.64 -1.88 16.48
N GLU A 15 -24.63 -1.64 15.63
CA GLU A 15 -24.53 -1.79 14.17
C GLU A 15 -23.59 -0.74 13.56
N ALA A 16 -23.44 0.42 14.19
CA ALA A 16 -22.51 1.47 13.76
C ALA A 16 -21.06 1.20 14.19
N LEU A 17 -20.79 0.15 14.98
CA LEU A 17 -19.45 -0.25 15.39
C LEU A 17 -18.78 -1.21 14.40
N TYR A 18 -19.56 -1.82 13.50
CA TYR A 18 -19.09 -2.85 12.59
C TYR A 18 -19.18 -2.40 11.14
N HIS A 19 -18.03 -2.33 10.47
CA HIS A 19 -17.97 -2.18 9.02
C HIS A 19 -18.01 -3.57 8.38
N ALA A 20 -19.22 -4.03 8.07
CA ALA A 20 -19.42 -5.32 7.41
C ALA A 20 -18.81 -5.33 6.00
N CYS A 21 -18.03 -6.36 5.69
CA CYS A 21 -17.65 -6.70 4.33
C CYS A 21 -18.53 -7.87 3.90
N ASP A 22 -19.34 -7.67 2.87
CA ASP A 22 -20.15 -8.74 2.27
C ASP A 22 -19.27 -9.61 1.36
N PRO A 23 -18.99 -10.88 1.73
CA PRO A 23 -18.11 -11.74 0.94
C PRO A 23 -18.66 -12.04 -0.46
N GLN A 24 -19.99 -11.95 -0.66
CA GLN A 24 -20.58 -12.21 -1.98
C GLN A 24 -20.20 -11.14 -3.00
N GLN A 25 -19.79 -9.95 -2.56
CA GLN A 25 -19.33 -8.88 -3.45
C GLN A 25 -17.91 -9.11 -3.99
N LEU A 26 -17.15 -10.05 -3.42
CA LEU A 26 -15.75 -10.29 -3.79
C LEU A 26 -15.60 -11.18 -5.03
N GLY A 27 -16.62 -11.98 -5.37
CA GLY A 27 -16.65 -12.78 -6.60
C GLY A 27 -15.78 -14.04 -6.60
N PHE A 28 -15.23 -14.45 -5.45
CA PHE A 28 -14.46 -15.70 -5.28
C PHE A 28 -14.83 -16.39 -3.97
N THR A 29 -14.63 -17.71 -3.88
CA THR A 29 -14.94 -18.48 -2.66
C THR A 29 -13.73 -18.56 -1.73
N SER A 30 -12.53 -18.67 -2.30
CA SER A 30 -11.28 -18.74 -1.55
C SER A 30 -10.20 -17.86 -2.18
N THR A 31 -9.33 -17.29 -1.34
CA THR A 31 -8.15 -16.54 -1.81
C THR A 31 -7.16 -17.41 -2.58
N ALA A 32 -7.27 -18.74 -2.48
CA ALA A 32 -6.48 -19.67 -3.30
C ALA A 32 -6.82 -19.60 -4.79
N GLU A 33 -8.00 -19.06 -5.16
CA GLU A 33 -8.41 -18.85 -6.55
C GLU A 33 -7.79 -17.60 -7.16
N LEU A 34 -7.23 -16.71 -6.34
CA LEU A 34 -6.68 -15.44 -6.80
C LEU A 34 -5.29 -15.63 -7.40
N THR A 35 -5.05 -14.96 -8.53
CA THR A 35 -3.68 -14.80 -9.03
C THR A 35 -2.94 -13.83 -8.11
N PRO A 36 -1.73 -14.17 -7.63
CA PRO A 36 -0.95 -13.25 -6.80
C PRO A 36 -0.76 -11.91 -7.50
N ALA A 37 -0.94 -10.83 -6.75
CA ALA A 37 -0.65 -9.49 -7.25
C ALA A 37 0.87 -9.37 -7.49
N ASN A 38 1.27 -9.12 -8.74
CA ASN A 38 2.67 -8.90 -9.11
C ASN A 38 3.16 -7.48 -8.80
N LEU A 39 2.29 -6.61 -8.31
CA LEU A 39 2.61 -5.23 -7.94
C LEU A 39 2.17 -4.93 -6.50
N PRO A 40 2.92 -4.06 -5.79
CA PRO A 40 2.50 -3.60 -4.48
C PRO A 40 1.19 -2.81 -4.57
N LEU A 41 0.29 -3.07 -3.63
CA LEU A 41 -0.99 -2.37 -3.54
C LEU A 41 -0.78 -0.97 -2.92
N GLY A 42 -1.30 0.07 -3.57
CA GLY A 42 -1.31 1.44 -3.03
C GLY A 42 0.08 2.11 -2.97
N GLN A 43 1.02 1.66 -3.80
CA GLN A 43 2.40 2.18 -3.85
C GLN A 43 2.73 2.77 -5.23
N GLU A 44 1.73 3.26 -5.96
CA GLU A 44 1.85 3.78 -7.33
C GLU A 44 2.93 4.87 -7.42
N ARG A 45 2.91 5.82 -6.49
CA ARG A 45 3.93 6.88 -6.42
C ARG A 45 5.34 6.34 -6.21
N ALA A 46 5.51 5.28 -5.41
CA ALA A 46 6.82 4.68 -5.18
C ALA A 46 7.33 3.99 -6.44
N LEU A 47 6.44 3.29 -7.17
CA LEU A 47 6.76 2.64 -8.44
C LEU A 47 7.25 3.63 -9.50
N GLU A 48 6.56 4.77 -9.63
CA GLU A 48 6.92 5.84 -10.55
C GLU A 48 8.29 6.44 -10.20
N ALA A 49 8.54 6.73 -8.92
CA ALA A 49 9.80 7.31 -8.46
C ALA A 49 10.99 6.38 -8.69
N ILE A 50 10.82 5.07 -8.43
CA ILE A 50 11.84 4.06 -8.69
C ILE A 50 12.10 3.94 -10.20
N SER A 51 11.03 3.90 -10.99
CA SER A 51 11.10 3.83 -12.45
C SER A 51 11.90 4.99 -13.04
N PHE A 52 11.55 6.21 -12.63
CA PHE A 52 12.27 7.42 -13.02
C PHE A 52 13.74 7.40 -12.55
N GLY A 53 13.99 7.04 -11.29
CA GLY A 53 15.34 7.05 -10.72
C GLY A 53 16.29 6.07 -11.41
N VAL A 54 15.79 4.92 -11.85
CA VAL A 54 16.58 3.88 -12.54
C VAL A 54 16.89 4.26 -13.99
N GLU A 55 16.10 5.13 -14.62
CA GLU A 55 16.37 5.64 -15.98
C GLU A 55 17.52 6.66 -16.03
N ILE A 56 17.93 7.21 -14.89
CA ILE A 56 19.02 8.17 -14.81
C ILE A 56 20.36 7.43 -14.96
N ASN A 57 20.88 7.40 -16.19
CA ASN A 57 22.19 6.82 -16.49
C ASN A 57 23.32 7.82 -16.21
N GLN A 58 23.52 8.15 -14.92
CA GLN A 58 24.60 9.02 -14.47
C GLN A 58 25.44 8.33 -13.39
N HIS A 59 26.76 8.31 -13.61
CA HIS A 59 27.68 7.74 -12.63
C HIS A 59 27.60 8.50 -11.29
N GLY A 60 27.48 7.76 -10.19
CA GLY A 60 27.33 8.31 -8.84
C GLY A 60 25.91 8.67 -8.44
N PHE A 61 24.91 8.45 -9.30
CA PHE A 61 23.51 8.59 -8.92
C PHE A 61 23.07 7.40 -8.06
N ASN A 62 22.47 7.67 -6.89
CA ASN A 62 22.02 6.65 -5.95
C ASN A 62 20.55 6.86 -5.60
N LEU A 63 19.80 5.76 -5.47
CA LEU A 63 18.41 5.78 -5.04
C LEU A 63 18.31 5.41 -3.55
N PHE A 64 17.66 6.26 -2.76
CA PHE A 64 17.35 6.00 -1.36
C PHE A 64 15.84 5.83 -1.17
N VAL A 65 15.42 4.80 -0.44
CA VAL A 65 14.01 4.45 -0.26
C VAL A 65 13.67 4.40 1.21
N THR A 66 12.61 5.11 1.59
CA THR A 66 12.14 5.27 2.96
C THR A 66 10.66 4.91 3.09
N GLY A 67 10.23 4.58 4.31
CA GLY A 67 8.86 4.21 4.66
C GLY A 67 8.84 3.38 5.93
N GLU A 68 7.64 3.16 6.48
CA GLU A 68 7.44 2.40 7.72
C GLU A 68 8.06 0.99 7.65
N PRO A 69 8.55 0.45 8.79
CA PRO A 69 8.92 -0.96 8.90
C PRO A 69 7.76 -1.88 8.49
N GLY A 70 8.06 -3.06 7.94
CA GLY A 70 7.04 -4.03 7.52
C GLY A 70 6.45 -3.83 6.13
N LEU A 71 6.67 -2.68 5.47
CA LEU A 71 6.16 -2.40 4.11
C LEU A 71 6.85 -3.18 2.97
N GLY A 72 7.69 -4.17 3.27
CA GLY A 72 8.33 -4.99 2.23
C GLY A 72 9.25 -4.24 1.26
N LYS A 73 9.73 -3.02 1.59
CA LYS A 73 10.51 -2.12 0.71
C LYS A 73 11.61 -2.81 -0.09
N ARG A 74 12.37 -3.72 0.54
CA ARG A 74 13.45 -4.46 -0.11
C ARG A 74 12.94 -5.45 -1.15
N HIS A 75 11.88 -6.18 -0.83
CA HIS A 75 11.27 -7.12 -1.78
C HIS A 75 10.72 -6.36 -2.98
N LEU A 76 9.99 -5.28 -2.73
CA LEU A 76 9.47 -4.40 -3.77
C LEU A 76 10.57 -3.90 -4.72
N LEU A 77 11.65 -3.35 -4.17
CA LEU A 77 12.76 -2.85 -4.98
C LEU A 77 13.39 -3.94 -5.83
N LYS A 78 13.58 -5.13 -5.26
CA LYS A 78 14.17 -6.26 -5.96
C LYS A 78 13.29 -6.67 -7.16
N ASP A 79 11.99 -6.83 -6.95
CA ASP A 79 11.07 -7.27 -8.00
C ASP A 79 11.04 -6.27 -9.17
N ILE A 80 10.98 -4.97 -8.88
CA ILE A 80 11.00 -3.91 -9.91
C ILE A 80 12.30 -3.94 -10.72
N LEU A 81 13.45 -4.07 -10.03
CA LEU A 81 14.75 -4.08 -10.68
C LEU A 81 14.95 -5.34 -11.52
N GLU A 82 14.47 -6.50 -11.06
CA GLU A 82 14.51 -7.76 -11.82
C GLU A 82 13.67 -7.67 -13.10
N VAL A 83 12.45 -7.14 -13.02
CA VAL A 83 11.59 -6.92 -14.20
C VAL A 83 12.29 -6.03 -15.22
N ARG A 84 12.94 -4.94 -14.79
CA ARG A 84 13.66 -4.03 -15.68
C ARG A 84 14.92 -4.63 -16.28
N ALA A 85 15.71 -5.36 -15.49
CA ALA A 85 16.91 -6.02 -15.98
C ALA A 85 16.57 -7.11 -17.02
N GLY A 86 15.47 -7.85 -16.81
CA GLY A 86 14.98 -8.84 -17.77
C GLY A 86 14.37 -8.25 -19.05
N ALA A 87 13.78 -7.05 -18.97
CA ALA A 87 13.22 -6.34 -20.13
C ALA A 87 14.26 -5.67 -21.04
N ALA A 88 15.52 -5.56 -20.57
CA ALA A 88 16.63 -4.97 -21.32
C ALA A 88 17.46 -6.00 -22.13
N ALA A 89 16.97 -7.25 -22.24
CA ALA A 89 17.58 -8.35 -23.00
C ALA A 89 16.88 -8.61 -24.34
#